data_AF-A0A179SEG1-F1
#
_entry.id   AF-A0A179SEG1-F1
#
_cell.length_a   1.000
_cell.length_b   1.000
_cell.length_c   1.000
_cell.angle_alpha   90.00
_cell.angle_beta   90.00
_cell.angle_gamma   90.00
#
_symmetry.space_group_name_H-M   'P 1'
#
loop_
_entity.id
_entity.type
_entity.pdbx_description
1 polymer ?
#
loop_
_entity_poly.entity_id
_entity_poly.type
_entity_poly.pdbx_seq_one_letter_code
_entity_poly.pdbx_strand_id
1 'polypeptide(L)' 'MLLQAALDGFGIAYLFEDGVRAHLEAGTLVRVLEDWCDPFPGYHLYYPSRREPEPALAVLVDALRYRG' A
#
# COMPACT_ATOMS: atom_id res chain seq x y z
N MET A 1 7.86 -6.93 -12.87
CA MET A 1 8.55 -6.20 -13.96
C MET A 1 9.13 -4.88 -13.49
N LEU A 2 8.33 -3.93 -12.97
CA LEU A 2 8.85 -2.60 -12.58
C LEU A 2 9.92 -2.65 -11.46
N LEU A 3 9.71 -3.47 -10.41
CA LEU A 3 10.70 -3.67 -9.35
C LEU A 3 12.03 -4.17 -9.90
N GLN A 4 12.01 -5.23 -10.71
CA GLN A 4 13.22 -5.79 -11.30
C GLN A 4 13.95 -4.77 -12.18
N ALA A 5 13.21 -3.98 -12.97
CA ALA A 5 13.82 -2.95 -13.80
C ALA A 5 14.53 -1.87 -12.96
N ALA A 6 13.98 -1.50 -11.81
CA ALA A 6 14.64 -0.57 -10.88
C ALA A 6 15.89 -1.20 -10.24
N LEU A 7 15.82 -2.49 -9.84
CA LEU A 7 16.96 -3.23 -9.29
C LEU A 7 18.10 -3.41 -10.31
N ASP A 8 17.75 -3.61 -11.58
CA ASP A 8 18.71 -3.75 -12.68
C ASP A 8 19.26 -2.38 -13.16
N GLY A 9 18.82 -1.26 -12.57
CA GLY A 9 19.34 0.08 -12.86
C GLY A 9 18.76 0.75 -14.10
N PHE A 10 17.61 0.31 -14.60
CA PHE A 10 16.97 0.92 -15.78
C PHE A 10 16.24 2.24 -15.49
N GLY A 11 16.19 2.69 -14.23
CA GLY A 11 15.63 3.99 -13.86
C GLY A 11 14.90 3.98 -12.51
N ILE A 12 13.93 4.90 -12.37
CA ILE A 12 13.08 5.04 -11.19
C ILE A 12 11.72 4.33 -11.39
N ALA A 13 11.17 3.76 -10.32
CA ALA A 13 9.85 3.12 -10.33
C ALA A 13 8.98 3.63 -9.18
N TYR A 14 7.69 3.82 -9.46
CA TYR A 14 6.70 4.17 -8.45
C TYR A 14 5.95 2.91 -8.01
N LEU A 15 6.15 2.49 -6.76
CA LEU A 15 5.69 1.21 -6.21
C LEU A 15 5.22 1.41 -4.76
N PHE A 16 4.38 0.49 -4.27
CA PHE A 16 4.00 0.47 -2.84
C PHE A 16 5.18 0.08 -1.97
N GLU A 17 5.35 0.78 -0.84
CA GLU A 17 6.46 0.57 0.10
C GLU A 17 6.53 -0.87 0.62
N ASP A 18 5.38 -1.49 0.91
CA ASP A 18 5.31 -2.87 1.40
C ASP A 18 5.93 -3.89 0.42
N GLY A 19 5.89 -3.61 -0.88
CA GLY A 19 6.49 -4.46 -1.91
C GLY A 19 7.99 -4.27 -2.07
N VAL A 20 8.58 -3.22 -1.50
CA VAL A 20 10.01 -2.85 -1.66
C VAL A 20 10.76 -2.67 -0.34
N ARG A 21 10.08 -2.79 0.80
CA ARG A 21 10.61 -2.58 2.15
C ARG A 21 11.94 -3.31 2.38
N ALA A 22 11.99 -4.60 2.05
CA ALA A 22 13.21 -5.41 2.19
C ALA A 22 14.38 -4.88 1.35
N HIS A 23 14.10 -4.33 0.17
CA HIS A 23 15.12 -3.77 -0.71
C HIS A 23 15.63 -2.41 -0.24
N LEU A 24 14.75 -1.60 0.38
CA LEU A 24 15.10 -0.33 1.03
C LEU A 24 15.97 -0.58 2.26
N GLU A 25 15.58 -1.52 3.12
CA GLU A 25 16.35 -1.92 4.31
C GLU A 25 17.72 -2.50 3.95
N ALA A 26 17.80 -3.28 2.86
CA ALA A 26 19.05 -3.83 2.35
C ALA A 26 19.92 -2.79 1.60
N GLY A 27 19.42 -1.58 1.35
CA GLY A 27 20.11 -0.54 0.57
C GLY A 27 20.26 -0.84 -0.93
N THR A 28 19.60 -1.89 -1.43
CA THR A 28 19.56 -2.23 -2.86
C THR A 28 18.66 -1.30 -3.67
N LEU A 29 17.72 -0.63 -3.00
CA LEU A 29 16.95 0.49 -3.53
C LEU A 29 17.05 1.67 -2.57
N VAL A 30 16.84 2.87 -3.09
CA VAL A 30 16.77 4.09 -2.29
C VAL A 30 15.45 4.80 -2.61
N ARG A 31 14.81 5.38 -1.58
CA ARG A 31 13.65 6.25 -1.79
C ARG A 31 14.13 7.59 -2.34
N VAL A 32 13.48 8.06 -3.39
CA VAL A 32 13.73 9.36 -4.01
C VAL A 32 12.44 10.15 -4.08
N LEU A 33 12.54 11.48 -4.16
CA LEU A 33 11.38 12.39 -4.26
C LEU A 33 10.39 12.26 -3.09
N GLU A 34 10.88 11.94 -1.89
CA GLU A 34 10.04 11.78 -0.69
C GLU A 34 9.21 13.04 -0.40
N ASP A 35 9.79 14.22 -0.56
CA ASP A 35 9.10 15.51 -0.36
C ASP A 35 7.91 15.74 -1.30
N TRP A 36 7.79 14.93 -2.36
CA TRP A 36 6.76 15.02 -3.39
C TRP A 36 5.76 13.87 -3.33
N CYS A 37 5.86 13.00 -2.32
CA CYS A 37 4.99 11.84 -2.15
C CYS A 37 4.08 12.05 -0.95
N ASP A 38 2.80 12.32 -1.20
CA ASP A 38 1.80 12.37 -0.13
C ASP A 38 1.72 11.02 0.60
N PRO A 39 1.42 11.01 1.92
CA PRO A 39 1.20 9.79 2.66
C PRO A 39 0.10 8.94 2.02
N PHE A 40 0.35 7.64 1.88
CA PHE A 40 -0.66 6.71 1.39
C PHE A 40 -1.86 6.71 2.37
N PRO A 41 -3.09 7.05 1.92
CA PRO A 41 -4.25 7.14 2.80
C PRO A 41 -4.69 5.78 3.39
N GLY A 42 -4.06 4.70 2.94
CA GLY A 42 -4.36 3.34 3.36
C GLY A 42 -5.36 2.65 2.44
N TYR A 43 -5.67 1.40 2.80
CA TYR A 43 -6.67 0.61 2.09
C TYR A 43 -8.08 0.95 2.59
N HIS A 44 -9.02 1.03 1.66
CA HIS A 44 -10.44 1.25 1.96
C HIS A 44 -11.26 0.02 1.58
N LEU A 45 -12.13 -0.42 2.50
CA LEU A 45 -13.12 -1.45 2.21
C LEU A 45 -14.37 -0.79 1.62
N TYR A 46 -14.74 -1.18 0.39
CA TYR A 46 -15.92 -0.65 -0.29
C TYR A 46 -17.07 -1.66 -0.33
N TYR A 47 -18.26 -1.24 0.08
CA TYR A 47 -19.48 -2.05 0.03
C TYR A 47 -20.58 -1.26 -0.71
N PRO A 48 -21.00 -1.67 -1.93
CA PRO A 48 -21.85 -0.87 -2.80
C PRO A 48 -23.34 -0.87 -2.42
N SER A 49 -23.77 -1.70 -1.46
CA SER A 49 -25.17 -1.77 -1.07
C SER A 49 -25.55 -0.64 -0.11
N ARG A 50 -26.71 -0.03 -0.36
CA ARG A 50 -27.33 0.98 0.53
C ARG A 50 -28.26 0.36 1.57
N ARG A 51 -28.40 -0.97 1.56
CA ARG A 51 -29.14 -1.70 2.60
C ARG A 51 -28.28 -1.82 3.85
N GLU A 52 -28.93 -1.97 5.00
CA GLU A 52 -28.26 -2.17 6.27
C GLU A 52 -27.30 -3.36 6.18
N PRO A 53 -26.02 -3.19 6.57
CA PRO A 53 -25.03 -4.26 6.46
C PRO A 53 -25.47 -5.44 7.30
N GLU A 54 -25.36 -6.65 6.74
CA GLU A 54 -25.68 -7.86 7.51
C GLU A 54 -24.78 -7.95 8.75
N PRO A 55 -25.27 -8.52 9.88
CA PRO A 55 -24.49 -8.60 11.12
C PRO A 55 -23.10 -9.21 10.94
N ALA A 56 -22.96 -10.20 10.04
CA ALA A 56 -21.68 -10.81 9.71
C ALA A 56 -20.69 -9.83 9.06
N LEU A 57 -21.18 -8.96 8.15
CA LEU A 57 -20.36 -7.93 7.52
C LEU A 57 -19.93 -6.87 8.54
N ALA A 58 -20.80 -6.49 9.49
CA ALA A 58 -20.43 -5.54 10.53
C ALA A 58 -19.26 -6.06 11.40
N VAL A 59 -19.29 -7.34 11.78
CA VAL A 59 -18.18 -7.99 12.50
C VAL A 59 -16.90 -8.00 11.67
N LEU A 60 -16.98 -8.32 10.38
CA LEU A 60 -15.82 -8.30 9.49
C LEU A 60 -15.22 -6.90 9.34
N VAL A 61 -16.06 -5.89 9.13
CA VAL A 61 -15.64 -4.49 9.04
C VAL A 61 -14.92 -4.06 10.30
N ASP A 62 -15.44 -4.39 11.49
CA ASP A 62 -14.80 -4.04 12.75
C ASP A 62 -13.48 -4.79 13.00
N ALA A 63 -13.41 -6.05 12.57
CA ALA A 63 -12.19 -6.85 12.66
C ALA A 63 -11.07 -6.32 11.75
N LEU A 64 -11.43 -5.85 10.54
CA LEU A 64 -10.48 -5.33 9.54
C LEU A 64 -10.22 -3.82 9.69
N ARG A 65 -10.93 -3.12 10.57
CA ARG A 65 -10.78 -1.69 10.76
C ARG A 65 -9.40 -1.37 11.33
N TYR A 66 -8.63 -0.58 10.59
CA TYR A 66 -7.38 0.01 11.07
C TYR A 66 -7.65 1.02 12.19
N ARG A 67 -6.89 0.95 13.28
CA ARG A 67 -7.09 1.77 14.50
C ARG A 67 -5.95 2.76 14.79
N GLY A 68 -4.97 2.88 13.89
CA GLY A 68 -3.73 3.65 14.11
C GLY A 68 -2.54 2.75 14.38
#